data_AF-A0AAR5Q251-F1
#
_entry.id   AF-A0AAR5Q251-F1
#
_cell.length_a   1.000
_cell.length_b   1.000
_cell.length_c   1.000
_cell.angle_alpha   90.00
_cell.angle_beta   90.00
_cell.angle_gamma   90.00
#
_symmetry.space_group_name_H-M   'P 1'
#
loop_
_entity.id
_entity.type
_entity.pdbx_description
1 polymer ?
#
loop_
_entity_poly.entity_id
_entity_poly.type
_entity_poly.pdbx_seq_one_letter_code
_entity_poly.pdbx_strand_id
1 'polypeptide(L)'
;MKVLAIFAMALVAGVNAGTYTDRFLEQYKKIKSSSSGYFSSDGVPYHSVETLIVEAPDQGHETTSEAYSYYVWLEAMYGAIEGDFSSFNSAWESMEKYTIPTLQNANSEYDASKPATYIAEMDDPSEYPSAIDSSIPVGQDPLADELKSAYGTSDFYSMHWLLDVDNVYGFGNVQGQCEAGSSASGPSLYNNYQRGPQESVWRTIPQPTCDQFKYGGTNGFLDLFVQDSDYSHQYKYTAAPDADARAVQAAYWANVWATEKGSQGSISQTLTKAAKMGDYLRYSLFDKYFKKIGNCYPASGCAAASGKDSAHYLISWYFAWGGSYNAQYEWSWRIGDGASHFGYQNPLAAYALANDASLKPKGSTAVDDWTKSLQRQLELYEYLQTDTGPFAGGVTNSWKGRYAEPDSDLLNDTFYGMFYDWEPVYHDPPSNRWYGMQPWSADRLAQYYYATGDSKAQSILKKWADWVDGVIQFSGDDFQIPSNLGWSGDPPNVQVTVTSYARDLGAAAATARTLAYYAAKSGDSTAKSTAKKLLDAIYTTYKDDIGFSVEEERDDYNRFNEKVYVPSGWTGTYPNGDVIDSSATFLG
;
A
#
# COMPACT_ATOMS: atom_id res chain seq x y z
N MET A 1 -3.98 11.28 34.69
CA MET A 1 -3.55 10.41 33.56
C MET A 1 -3.53 11.22 32.27
N LYS A 2 -2.74 12.31 32.29
CA LYS A 2 -2.53 13.27 31.21
C LYS A 2 -1.02 13.50 31.19
N VAL A 3 -0.43 13.65 30.00
CA VAL A 3 1.03 13.72 29.71
C VAL A 3 1.69 12.34 29.63
N LEU A 4 1.58 11.65 28.48
CA LEU A 4 2.43 10.47 28.21
C LEU A 4 2.84 10.27 26.73
N ALA A 5 2.28 10.95 25.72
CA ALA A 5 2.68 10.69 24.33
C ALA A 5 3.92 11.48 23.86
N ILE A 6 4.22 12.65 24.44
CA ILE A 6 5.49 13.38 24.17
C ILE A 6 6.72 12.56 24.61
N PHE A 7 6.54 11.53 25.45
CA PHE A 7 7.63 10.70 25.96
C PHE A 7 8.13 9.61 25.01
N ALA A 8 7.45 9.25 23.92
CA ALA A 8 7.99 8.24 23.00
C ALA A 8 9.20 8.76 22.18
N MET A 9 9.29 10.07 21.93
CA MET A 9 10.55 10.71 21.49
C MET A 9 11.42 11.19 22.68
N ALA A 10 10.83 11.47 23.85
CA ALA A 10 11.55 12.02 25.01
C ALA A 10 12.01 11.00 26.08
N LEU A 11 11.84 9.68 25.88
CA LEU A 11 12.34 8.63 26.79
C LEU A 11 13.84 8.33 26.63
N VAL A 12 14.60 9.25 26.02
CA VAL A 12 16.04 9.34 26.19
C VAL A 12 16.32 10.24 27.41
N ALA A 13 16.26 9.64 28.59
CA ALA A 13 16.86 10.08 29.85
C ALA A 13 17.23 11.58 29.93
N GLY A 14 16.31 12.43 30.41
CA GLY A 14 16.57 13.68 31.15
C GLY A 14 17.48 14.79 30.57
N VAL A 15 18.14 14.59 29.43
CA VAL A 15 19.11 15.51 28.80
C VAL A 15 19.10 15.39 27.26
N ASN A 16 18.60 14.28 26.69
CA ASN A 16 18.74 13.96 25.25
C ASN A 16 17.47 14.09 24.39
N ALA A 17 16.33 14.49 24.97
CA ALA A 17 15.11 14.73 24.19
C ALA A 17 15.30 15.81 23.11
N GLY A 18 16.17 16.81 23.38
CA GLY A 18 16.55 17.82 22.37
C GLY A 18 17.27 17.21 21.17
N THR A 19 18.18 16.26 21.38
CA THR A 19 19.05 15.75 20.30
C THR A 19 18.29 15.08 19.16
N TYR A 20 17.36 14.15 19.42
CA TYR A 20 16.64 13.47 18.33
C TYR A 20 15.58 14.37 17.69
N THR A 21 15.01 15.32 18.44
CA THR A 21 14.18 16.38 17.87
C THR A 21 14.98 17.27 16.92
N ASP A 22 16.19 17.68 17.30
CA ASP A 22 17.08 18.46 16.44
C ASP A 22 17.45 17.68 15.16
N ARG A 23 17.72 16.36 15.29
CA ARG A 23 17.98 15.48 14.12
C ARG A 23 16.78 15.38 13.19
N PHE A 24 15.57 15.25 13.73
CA PHE A 24 14.35 15.27 12.93
C PHE A 24 14.21 16.61 12.19
N LEU A 25 14.35 17.73 12.89
CA LEU A 25 14.20 19.07 12.28
C LEU A 25 15.29 19.35 11.25
N GLU A 26 16.50 18.83 11.44
CA GLU A 26 17.56 18.85 10.44
C GLU A 26 17.14 18.09 9.17
N GLN A 27 16.67 16.85 9.31
CA GLN A 27 16.22 16.05 8.16
C GLN A 27 15.00 16.66 7.47
N TYR A 28 14.02 17.13 8.24
CA TYR A 28 12.85 17.83 7.73
C TYR A 28 13.26 19.04 6.88
N LYS A 29 14.18 19.88 7.34
CA LYS A 29 14.67 21.03 6.57
C LYS A 29 15.32 20.61 5.25
N LYS A 30 16.07 19.51 5.24
CA LYS A 30 16.65 18.96 3.99
C LYS A 30 15.56 18.50 3.03
N ILE A 31 14.59 17.73 3.51
CA ILE A 31 13.46 17.23 2.69
C ILE A 31 12.64 18.40 2.11
N LYS A 32 12.35 19.41 2.92
CA LYS A 32 11.55 20.57 2.51
C LYS A 32 12.33 21.64 1.74
N SER A 33 13.66 21.51 1.64
CA SER A 33 14.46 22.45 0.85
C SER A 33 14.23 22.21 -0.63
N SER A 34 13.86 23.25 -1.38
CA SER A 34 13.71 23.16 -2.83
C SER A 34 15.02 22.81 -3.55
N SER A 35 16.18 23.05 -2.92
CA SER A 35 17.49 22.66 -3.47
C SER A 35 17.75 21.16 -3.42
N SER A 36 17.01 20.41 -2.59
CA SER A 36 17.20 18.97 -2.40
C SER A 36 16.43 18.13 -3.42
N GLY A 37 15.43 18.69 -4.10
CA GLY A 37 14.72 18.01 -5.19
C GLY A 37 13.67 16.97 -4.79
N TYR A 38 13.28 16.84 -3.52
CA TYR A 38 12.27 15.84 -3.09
C TYR A 38 10.85 16.09 -3.61
N PHE A 39 10.54 17.33 -3.99
CA PHE A 39 9.21 17.71 -4.47
C PHE A 39 9.33 18.37 -5.84
N SER A 40 8.35 18.12 -6.70
CA SER A 40 8.18 18.83 -7.96
C SER A 40 7.85 20.31 -7.75
N SER A 41 7.84 21.08 -8.84
CA SER A 41 7.41 22.49 -8.79
C SER A 41 5.97 22.69 -8.33
N ASP A 42 5.13 21.66 -8.43
CA ASP A 42 3.74 21.66 -7.96
C ASP A 42 3.61 21.26 -6.48
N GLY A 43 4.73 20.96 -5.80
CA GLY A 43 4.74 20.52 -4.41
C GLY A 43 4.28 19.07 -4.21
N VAL A 44 4.44 18.25 -5.25
CA VAL A 44 4.16 16.81 -5.24
C VAL A 44 5.45 16.07 -4.88
N PRO A 45 5.48 15.22 -3.84
CA PRO A 45 6.68 14.46 -3.52
C PRO A 45 6.99 13.48 -4.64
N TYR A 46 8.24 13.34 -5.03
CA TYR A 46 8.67 12.22 -5.87
C TYR A 46 8.86 10.95 -5.03
N HIS A 47 8.96 9.80 -5.69
CA HIS A 47 9.40 8.55 -5.07
C HIS A 47 10.82 8.68 -4.56
N SER A 48 11.71 9.25 -5.39
CA SER A 48 13.10 9.55 -5.06
C SER A 48 13.57 10.84 -5.73
N VAL A 49 14.64 11.44 -5.19
CA VAL A 49 15.31 12.59 -5.83
C VAL A 49 16.00 12.16 -7.13
N GLU A 50 16.59 10.97 -7.11
CA GLU A 50 17.21 10.36 -8.28
C GLU A 50 16.14 9.81 -9.24
N THR A 51 16.32 9.99 -10.55
CA THR A 51 15.34 9.63 -11.57
C THR A 51 15.42 8.18 -12.05
N LEU A 52 16.61 7.58 -12.04
CA LEU A 52 16.83 6.21 -12.50
C LEU A 52 16.71 5.26 -11.31
N ILE A 53 15.48 4.81 -11.06
CA ILE A 53 15.15 3.79 -10.06
C ILE A 53 13.98 2.95 -10.55
N VAL A 54 14.06 1.63 -10.35
CA VAL A 54 13.05 0.66 -10.79
C VAL A 54 12.89 -0.40 -9.70
N GLU A 55 11.76 -0.45 -9.01
CA GLU A 55 11.56 -1.35 -7.86
C GLU A 55 10.11 -1.65 -7.48
N ALA A 56 9.23 -0.69 -7.73
CA ALA A 56 7.77 -0.83 -7.69
C ALA A 56 7.16 0.23 -8.64
N PRO A 57 7.43 1.54 -8.47
CA PRO A 57 7.53 2.46 -9.59
C PRO A 57 8.73 2.07 -10.48
N ASP A 58 8.68 2.52 -11.73
CA ASP A 58 9.70 2.24 -12.75
C ASP A 58 10.48 3.49 -13.18
N GLN A 59 10.19 4.63 -12.56
CA GLN A 59 10.96 5.87 -12.68
C GLN A 59 10.88 6.70 -11.39
N GLY A 60 11.98 7.34 -10.96
CA GLY A 60 12.08 7.95 -9.62
C GLY A 60 11.29 9.24 -9.39
N HIS A 61 10.97 9.96 -10.45
CA HIS A 61 10.06 11.11 -10.45
C HIS A 61 8.60 10.72 -10.69
N GLU A 62 8.29 9.44 -10.65
CA GLU A 62 6.94 9.02 -10.30
C GLU A 62 6.69 9.32 -8.83
N THR A 63 5.44 9.17 -8.43
CA THR A 63 5.10 9.15 -7.02
C THR A 63 4.01 8.15 -6.77
N THR A 64 3.84 7.82 -5.51
CA THR A 64 2.88 6.83 -5.06
C THR A 64 1.97 7.39 -3.99
N SER A 65 0.81 6.75 -3.82
CA SER A 65 0.00 6.96 -2.61
C SER A 65 0.81 6.67 -1.35
N GLU A 66 1.79 5.74 -1.41
CA GLU A 66 2.76 5.52 -0.34
C GLU A 66 3.57 6.79 -0.02
N ALA A 67 4.23 7.40 -1.01
CA ALA A 67 5.02 8.61 -0.81
C ALA A 67 4.15 9.74 -0.20
N TYR A 68 2.91 9.89 -0.65
CA TYR A 68 1.96 10.83 -0.07
C TYR A 68 1.58 10.50 1.38
N SER A 69 1.37 9.22 1.71
CA SER A 69 1.08 8.82 3.09
C SER A 69 2.27 9.07 4.04
N TYR A 70 3.50 8.92 3.56
CA TYR A 70 4.71 9.32 4.30
C TYR A 70 4.84 10.85 4.40
N TYR A 71 4.46 11.59 3.35
CA TYR A 71 4.44 13.05 3.39
C TYR A 71 3.46 13.57 4.47
N VAL A 72 2.24 13.04 4.50
CA VAL A 72 1.25 13.35 5.56
C VAL A 72 1.80 13.00 6.95
N TRP A 73 2.50 11.87 7.09
CA TRP A 73 3.07 11.47 8.36
C TRP A 73 4.23 12.37 8.82
N LEU A 74 5.11 12.76 7.90
CA LEU A 74 6.21 13.70 8.15
C LEU A 74 5.67 15.02 8.72
N GLU A 75 4.61 15.55 8.12
CA GLU A 75 4.01 16.81 8.56
C GLU A 75 3.24 16.69 9.87
N ALA A 76 2.64 15.52 10.15
CA ALA A 76 2.08 15.24 11.48
C ALA A 76 3.15 15.24 12.58
N MET A 77 4.32 14.65 12.31
CA MET A 77 5.46 14.65 13.23
C MET A 77 6.05 16.04 13.43
N TYR A 78 6.15 16.83 12.36
CA TYR A 78 6.57 18.23 12.44
C TYR A 78 5.63 19.04 13.34
N GLY A 79 4.31 18.90 13.15
CA GLY A 79 3.32 19.55 14.01
C GLY A 79 3.37 19.11 15.48
N ALA A 80 3.71 17.85 15.76
CA ALA A 80 3.92 17.38 17.12
C ALA A 80 5.09 18.11 17.83
N ILE A 81 6.16 18.37 17.09
CA ILE A 81 7.36 19.04 17.60
C ILE A 81 7.11 20.55 17.77
N GLU A 82 6.75 21.22 16.67
CA GLU A 82 6.64 22.68 16.62
C GLU A 82 5.32 23.22 17.21
N GLY A 83 4.28 22.39 17.27
CA GLY A 83 2.94 22.78 17.72
C GLY A 83 2.07 23.43 16.63
N ASP A 84 2.57 23.55 15.40
CA ASP A 84 1.82 24.02 14.23
C ASP A 84 1.53 22.86 13.26
N PHE A 85 0.24 22.59 13.04
CA PHE A 85 -0.24 21.53 12.14
C PHE A 85 -0.75 22.08 10.79
N SER A 86 -0.42 23.32 10.45
CA SER A 86 -0.77 23.91 9.15
C SER A 86 -0.23 23.08 7.98
N SER A 87 1.02 22.62 8.06
CA SER A 87 1.64 21.81 7.02
C SER A 87 1.04 20.41 6.89
N PHE A 88 0.50 19.84 7.98
CA PHE A 88 -0.27 18.59 7.93
C PHE A 88 -1.55 18.76 7.10
N ASN A 89 -2.29 19.87 7.28
CA ASN A 89 -3.44 20.17 6.44
C ASN A 89 -3.04 20.38 4.97
N SER A 90 -1.97 21.13 4.71
CA SER A 90 -1.47 21.36 3.34
C SER A 90 -1.03 20.06 2.64
N ALA A 91 -0.41 19.13 3.36
CA ALA A 91 -0.06 17.82 2.82
C ALA A 91 -1.31 17.01 2.45
N TRP A 92 -2.34 17.03 3.30
CA TRP A 92 -3.61 16.37 2.99
C TRP A 92 -4.33 17.01 1.80
N GLU A 93 -4.32 18.34 1.69
CA GLU A 93 -4.87 19.06 0.53
C GLU A 93 -4.14 18.72 -0.77
N SER A 94 -2.81 18.62 -0.74
CA SER A 94 -2.01 18.14 -1.88
C SER A 94 -2.36 16.70 -2.25
N MET A 95 -2.43 15.80 -1.25
CA MET A 95 -2.82 14.40 -1.45
C MET A 95 -4.21 14.28 -2.10
N GLU A 96 -5.22 14.96 -1.56
CA GLU A 96 -6.57 14.98 -2.12
C GLU A 96 -6.61 15.53 -3.54
N LYS A 97 -5.84 16.60 -3.81
CA LYS A 97 -5.81 17.24 -5.12
C LYS A 97 -5.22 16.33 -6.19
N TYR A 98 -4.13 15.63 -5.89
CA TYR A 98 -3.34 14.95 -6.92
C TYR A 98 -3.59 13.45 -7.00
N THR A 99 -3.84 12.78 -5.87
CA THR A 99 -3.94 11.30 -5.84
C THR A 99 -5.38 10.78 -5.85
N ILE A 100 -6.34 11.53 -5.32
CA ILE A 100 -7.74 11.10 -5.30
C ILE A 100 -8.38 11.50 -6.64
N PRO A 101 -8.84 10.53 -7.46
CA PRO A 101 -9.31 10.85 -8.81
C PRO A 101 -10.57 11.73 -8.83
N THR A 102 -10.56 12.75 -9.67
CA THR A 102 -11.74 13.62 -9.91
C THR A 102 -12.61 13.15 -11.09
N LEU A 103 -12.04 12.41 -12.04
CA LEU A 103 -12.78 11.78 -13.14
C LEU A 103 -13.40 10.46 -12.66
N GLN A 104 -14.66 10.49 -12.27
CA GLN A 104 -15.40 9.32 -11.76
C GLN A 104 -16.87 9.31 -12.25
N ASN A 105 -17.10 9.86 -13.44
CA ASN A 105 -18.43 10.24 -13.94
C ASN A 105 -19.42 9.09 -14.15
N ALA A 106 -18.95 7.85 -14.31
CA ALA A 106 -19.80 6.66 -14.50
C ALA A 106 -20.14 5.93 -13.19
N ASN A 107 -19.64 6.39 -12.03
CA ASN A 107 -19.93 5.75 -10.75
C ASN A 107 -21.42 5.83 -10.36
N SER A 108 -22.21 6.70 -10.98
CA SER A 108 -23.68 6.73 -10.82
C SER A 108 -24.36 5.51 -11.44
N GLU A 109 -23.73 4.89 -12.43
CA GLU A 109 -24.24 3.74 -13.20
C GLU A 109 -23.89 2.38 -12.55
N TYR A 110 -23.25 2.41 -11.39
CA TYR A 110 -22.80 1.20 -10.69
C TYR A 110 -23.98 0.37 -10.17
N ASP A 111 -23.98 -0.93 -10.47
CA ASP A 111 -24.93 -1.91 -9.93
C ASP A 111 -24.25 -2.76 -8.84
N ALA A 112 -24.55 -2.47 -7.57
CA ALA A 112 -24.01 -3.21 -6.43
C ALA A 112 -24.41 -4.70 -6.39
N SER A 113 -25.45 -5.09 -7.13
CA SER A 113 -25.82 -6.51 -7.28
C SER A 113 -24.99 -7.25 -8.33
N LYS A 114 -24.25 -6.51 -9.16
CA LYS A 114 -23.34 -6.99 -10.21
C LYS A 114 -22.07 -6.13 -10.24
N PRO A 115 -21.23 -6.22 -9.19
CA PRO A 115 -20.14 -5.28 -8.97
C PRO A 115 -19.05 -5.30 -10.04
N ALA A 116 -18.82 -6.45 -10.71
CA ALA A 116 -17.87 -6.62 -11.80
C ALA A 116 -18.21 -7.90 -12.59
N THR A 117 -17.53 -8.13 -13.71
CA THR A 117 -17.52 -9.45 -14.37
C THR A 117 -16.19 -10.15 -14.11
N TYR A 118 -16.24 -11.45 -13.84
CA TYR A 118 -15.06 -12.24 -13.50
C TYR A 118 -14.07 -12.33 -14.67
N ILE A 119 -12.79 -12.16 -14.36
CA ILE A 119 -11.65 -12.38 -15.23
C ILE A 119 -10.61 -13.13 -14.40
N ALA A 120 -10.10 -14.25 -14.91
CA ALA A 120 -9.09 -15.03 -14.22
C ALA A 120 -7.74 -14.30 -14.24
N GLU A 121 -7.00 -14.32 -13.13
CA GLU A 121 -5.56 -14.06 -13.20
C GLU A 121 -4.83 -15.27 -13.79
N MET A 122 -3.79 -15.00 -14.57
CA MET A 122 -2.90 -16.02 -15.15
C MET A 122 -1.52 -15.93 -14.52
N ASP A 123 -0.71 -16.98 -14.63
CA ASP A 123 0.54 -17.06 -13.88
C ASP A 123 1.66 -16.23 -14.53
N ASP A 124 1.69 -16.13 -15.88
CA ASP A 124 2.69 -15.37 -16.64
C ASP A 124 2.09 -14.30 -17.58
N PRO A 125 2.77 -13.15 -17.80
CA PRO A 125 2.34 -12.13 -18.77
C PRO A 125 1.99 -12.65 -20.18
N SER A 126 2.60 -13.76 -20.62
CA SER A 126 2.33 -14.37 -21.92
C SER A 126 0.93 -14.98 -22.07
N GLU A 127 0.23 -15.19 -20.96
CA GLU A 127 -1.12 -15.73 -20.92
C GLU A 127 -2.20 -14.64 -21.01
N TYR A 128 -1.80 -13.37 -21.05
CA TYR A 128 -2.68 -12.22 -21.22
C TYR A 128 -2.77 -11.78 -22.69
N PRO A 129 -3.90 -11.18 -23.14
CA PRO A 129 -5.06 -10.75 -22.34
C PRO A 129 -5.93 -11.90 -21.81
N SER A 130 -6.42 -11.76 -20.57
CA SER A 130 -7.30 -12.76 -19.94
C SER A 130 -8.77 -12.51 -20.29
N ALA A 131 -9.51 -13.56 -20.62
CA ALA A 131 -10.88 -13.45 -21.10
C ALA A 131 -11.90 -13.18 -20.00
N ILE A 132 -12.87 -12.30 -20.32
CA ILE A 132 -14.08 -12.12 -19.52
C ILE A 132 -14.89 -13.43 -19.52
N ASP A 133 -15.29 -13.89 -18.34
CA ASP A 133 -16.13 -15.06 -18.17
C ASP A 133 -17.37 -14.74 -17.32
N SER A 134 -18.47 -14.42 -18.00
CA SER A 134 -19.76 -14.13 -17.38
C SER A 134 -20.47 -15.36 -16.82
N SER A 135 -19.94 -16.57 -17.02
CA SER A 135 -20.53 -17.80 -16.45
C SER A 135 -20.17 -17.98 -14.97
N ILE A 136 -19.10 -17.33 -14.50
CA ILE A 136 -18.68 -17.37 -13.09
C ILE A 136 -19.49 -16.34 -12.28
N PRO A 137 -20.22 -16.76 -11.24
CA PRO A 137 -21.06 -15.85 -10.48
C PRO A 137 -20.21 -14.92 -9.60
N VAL A 138 -20.56 -13.65 -9.55
CA VAL A 138 -19.98 -12.65 -8.64
C VAL A 138 -20.95 -12.36 -7.49
N GLY A 139 -20.43 -11.98 -6.32
CA GLY A 139 -21.27 -11.61 -5.17
C GLY A 139 -21.84 -10.21 -5.26
N GLN A 140 -22.50 -9.79 -4.19
CA GLN A 140 -23.03 -8.44 -4.02
C GLN A 140 -22.06 -7.56 -3.25
N ASP A 141 -21.95 -6.30 -3.64
CA ASP A 141 -21.23 -5.27 -2.89
C ASP A 141 -22.15 -4.67 -1.81
N PRO A 142 -21.85 -4.87 -0.51
CA PRO A 142 -22.69 -4.38 0.58
C PRO A 142 -22.33 -2.96 1.04
N LEU A 143 -21.35 -2.28 0.41
CA LEU A 143 -20.84 -0.98 0.85
C LEU A 143 -21.39 0.19 0.02
N ALA A 144 -21.65 0.00 -1.27
CA ALA A 144 -21.93 1.10 -2.19
C ALA A 144 -23.09 2.00 -1.75
N ASP A 145 -24.25 1.43 -1.43
CA ASP A 145 -25.43 2.19 -1.00
C ASP A 145 -25.23 2.86 0.37
N GLU A 146 -24.50 2.20 1.27
CA GLU A 146 -24.16 2.74 2.58
C GLU A 146 -23.28 3.99 2.44
N LEU A 147 -22.20 3.88 1.66
CA LEU A 147 -21.26 4.98 1.42
C LEU A 147 -21.92 6.14 0.69
N LYS A 148 -22.74 5.85 -0.33
CA LYS A 148 -23.52 6.87 -1.05
C LYS A 148 -24.47 7.61 -0.11
N SER A 149 -25.14 6.89 0.78
CA SER A 149 -26.02 7.49 1.79
C SER A 149 -25.26 8.33 2.81
N ALA A 150 -24.06 7.90 3.21
CA ALA A 150 -23.24 8.59 4.20
C ALA A 150 -22.59 9.88 3.66
N TYR A 151 -22.23 9.90 2.38
CA TYR A 151 -21.42 10.98 1.78
C TYR A 151 -22.10 11.75 0.64
N GLY A 152 -23.27 11.30 0.17
CA GLY A 152 -24.05 11.98 -0.87
C GLY A 152 -23.45 11.90 -2.28
N THR A 153 -22.48 11.02 -2.50
CA THR A 153 -21.83 10.80 -3.81
C THR A 153 -21.53 9.31 -4.01
N SER A 154 -21.53 8.87 -5.27
CA SER A 154 -21.04 7.54 -5.66
C SER A 154 -19.52 7.47 -5.83
N ASP A 155 -18.83 8.63 -5.80
CA ASP A 155 -17.39 8.74 -6.02
C ASP A 155 -16.58 8.15 -4.87
N PHE A 156 -15.46 7.52 -5.22
CA PHE A 156 -14.49 7.05 -4.24
C PHE A 156 -13.70 8.22 -3.65
N TYR A 157 -13.41 8.10 -2.36
CA TYR A 157 -12.47 8.96 -1.67
C TYR A 157 -11.30 8.11 -1.16
N SER A 158 -10.45 7.70 -2.10
CA SER A 158 -9.25 6.90 -1.88
C SER A 158 -8.20 7.30 -2.91
N MET A 159 -6.93 7.13 -2.56
CA MET A 159 -5.82 7.48 -3.44
C MET A 159 -5.69 6.46 -4.58
N HIS A 160 -5.54 6.93 -5.82
CA HIS A 160 -4.90 6.09 -6.82
C HIS A 160 -3.42 5.93 -6.47
N TRP A 161 -2.88 4.73 -6.71
CA TRP A 161 -1.58 4.36 -6.17
C TRP A 161 -0.36 4.93 -6.92
N LEU A 162 -0.44 5.27 -8.20
CA LEU A 162 0.72 5.64 -9.03
C LEU A 162 0.45 6.86 -9.92
N LEU A 163 1.43 7.77 -9.97
CA LEU A 163 1.37 8.97 -10.79
C LEU A 163 2.73 9.26 -11.40
N ASP A 164 2.73 9.69 -12.65
CA ASP A 164 3.87 10.26 -13.35
C ASP A 164 3.86 11.78 -13.11
N VAL A 165 4.69 12.26 -12.18
CA VAL A 165 4.63 13.64 -11.67
C VAL A 165 5.04 14.63 -12.74
N ASP A 166 6.07 14.30 -13.52
CA ASP A 166 6.65 15.16 -14.55
C ASP A 166 6.07 14.90 -15.95
N ASN A 167 5.10 13.99 -16.07
CA ASN A 167 4.48 13.56 -17.32
C ASN A 167 5.52 13.02 -18.33
N VAL A 168 6.51 12.27 -17.84
CA VAL A 168 7.57 11.62 -18.61
C VAL A 168 7.01 10.66 -19.66
N TYR A 169 6.02 9.84 -19.30
CA TYR A 169 5.32 8.96 -20.24
C TYR A 169 4.44 9.73 -21.22
N GLY A 170 4.04 10.96 -20.87
CA GLY A 170 3.37 11.89 -21.76
C GLY A 170 1.88 11.59 -21.99
N PHE A 171 1.25 10.74 -21.17
CA PHE A 171 -0.18 10.47 -21.28
C PHE A 171 -1.01 11.73 -20.99
N GLY A 172 -0.63 12.53 -20.00
CA GLY A 172 -1.36 13.74 -19.61
C GLY A 172 -2.73 13.43 -18.99
N ASN A 173 -2.86 12.35 -18.24
CA ASN A 173 -4.03 12.06 -17.40
C ASN A 173 -4.00 12.88 -16.11
N VAL A 174 -3.83 14.19 -16.27
CA VAL A 174 -3.92 15.12 -15.16
C VAL A 174 -5.36 15.16 -14.65
N GLN A 175 -5.53 15.55 -13.39
CA GLN A 175 -6.83 15.50 -12.72
C GLN A 175 -7.97 16.12 -13.56
N GLY A 176 -9.01 15.33 -13.79
CA GLY A 176 -10.19 15.70 -14.58
C GLY A 176 -10.01 15.63 -16.09
N GLN A 177 -8.84 15.24 -16.60
CA GLN A 177 -8.54 15.10 -18.01
C GLN A 177 -8.25 13.64 -18.37
N CYS A 178 -8.28 13.35 -19.68
CA CYS A 178 -8.04 12.02 -20.21
C CYS A 178 -7.26 12.14 -21.52
N GLU A 179 -6.03 11.61 -21.50
CA GLU A 179 -5.06 11.61 -22.58
C GLU A 179 -4.77 13.02 -23.15
N ALA A 180 -4.56 14.01 -22.27
CA ALA A 180 -4.24 15.38 -22.70
C ALA A 180 -2.89 15.49 -23.44
N GLY A 181 -2.03 14.48 -23.29
CA GLY A 181 -0.76 14.35 -23.99
C GLY A 181 0.42 15.03 -23.29
N SER A 182 1.58 14.98 -23.96
CA SER A 182 2.87 15.38 -23.40
C SER A 182 2.99 16.87 -23.07
N SER A 183 2.12 17.72 -23.60
CA SER A 183 2.08 19.15 -23.24
C SER A 183 1.31 19.45 -21.95
N ALA A 184 0.67 18.45 -21.33
CA ALA A 184 -0.01 18.64 -20.05
C ALA A 184 0.98 18.84 -18.91
N SER A 185 0.68 19.78 -18.01
CA SER A 185 1.53 20.15 -16.87
C SER A 185 1.14 19.35 -15.62
N GLY A 186 1.62 18.10 -15.54
CA GLY A 186 1.72 17.25 -14.33
C GLY A 186 0.48 17.10 -13.41
N PRO A 187 0.62 16.28 -12.35
CA PRO A 187 0.91 14.85 -12.40
C PRO A 187 -0.12 14.08 -13.25
N SER A 188 0.34 13.13 -14.05
CA SER A 188 -0.50 12.23 -14.85
C SER A 188 -0.79 10.94 -14.08
N LEU A 189 -2.07 10.60 -13.90
CA LEU A 189 -2.47 9.31 -13.33
C LEU A 189 -2.28 8.20 -14.38
N TYR A 190 -1.48 7.20 -14.04
CA TYR A 190 -1.19 6.06 -14.92
C TYR A 190 -1.00 4.81 -14.07
N ASN A 191 -1.00 3.64 -14.70
CA ASN A 191 -0.82 2.36 -14.02
C ASN A 191 0.22 1.50 -14.77
N ASN A 192 0.69 0.43 -14.15
CA ASN A 192 1.59 -0.55 -14.78
C ASN A 192 1.09 -2.00 -14.57
N TYR A 193 1.22 -2.58 -13.38
CA TYR A 193 0.86 -3.99 -13.09
C TYR A 193 -0.59 -4.35 -13.45
N GLN A 194 -0.77 -5.38 -14.28
CA GLN A 194 -2.05 -5.94 -14.72
C GLN A 194 -2.02 -7.45 -15.06
N ARG A 195 -0.83 -8.07 -15.15
CA ARG A 195 -0.64 -9.38 -15.80
C ARG A 195 -0.07 -10.48 -14.90
N GLY A 196 -0.59 -10.55 -13.68
CA GLY A 196 -0.40 -11.69 -12.78
C GLY A 196 0.94 -11.72 -12.06
N PRO A 197 1.20 -12.77 -11.26
CA PRO A 197 2.26 -12.79 -10.27
C PRO A 197 3.69 -12.79 -10.83
N GLN A 198 3.90 -13.20 -12.09
CA GLN A 198 5.21 -13.15 -12.73
C GLN A 198 5.46 -11.85 -13.52
N GLU A 199 4.52 -10.90 -13.51
CA GLU A 199 4.76 -9.56 -14.04
C GLU A 199 5.56 -8.71 -13.04
N SER A 200 6.88 -8.89 -13.04
CA SER A 200 7.78 -7.97 -12.32
C SER A 200 7.68 -6.55 -12.86
N VAL A 201 8.20 -5.57 -12.11
CA VAL A 201 8.36 -4.16 -12.57
C VAL A 201 9.01 -4.06 -13.95
N TRP A 202 9.92 -4.99 -14.29
CA TRP A 202 10.64 -5.03 -15.57
C TRP A 202 9.82 -5.57 -16.75
N ARG A 203 8.61 -6.05 -16.49
CA ARG A 203 7.77 -6.77 -17.46
C ARG A 203 6.42 -6.09 -17.65
N THR A 204 6.20 -4.89 -17.12
CA THR A 204 4.96 -4.13 -17.29
C THR A 204 4.90 -3.43 -18.66
N ILE A 205 3.72 -2.97 -19.05
CA ILE A 205 3.54 -2.02 -20.17
C ILE A 205 2.79 -0.83 -19.59
N PRO A 206 3.45 0.25 -19.12
CA PRO A 206 2.81 1.44 -18.57
C PRO A 206 1.61 1.90 -19.40
N GLN A 207 0.48 2.17 -18.74
CA GLN A 207 -0.80 2.46 -19.38
C GLN A 207 -1.54 3.61 -18.69
N PRO A 208 -2.32 4.40 -19.43
CA PRO A 208 -3.07 5.50 -18.84
C PRO A 208 -4.26 4.98 -18.00
N THR A 209 -4.56 5.62 -16.85
CA THR A 209 -5.76 5.28 -16.06
C THR A 209 -7.06 5.57 -16.81
N CYS A 210 -7.08 6.61 -17.63
CA CYS A 210 -8.15 6.89 -18.57
C CYS A 210 -7.66 6.69 -20.01
N ASP A 211 -8.30 5.79 -20.75
CA ASP A 211 -7.91 5.33 -22.07
C ASP A 211 -9.03 5.64 -23.08
N GLN A 212 -8.75 6.57 -24.00
CA GLN A 212 -9.61 6.93 -25.13
C GLN A 212 -9.03 6.47 -26.47
N PHE A 213 -8.12 5.49 -26.42
CA PHE A 213 -7.48 4.87 -27.60
C PHE A 213 -6.62 5.87 -28.39
N LYS A 214 -6.15 6.94 -27.76
CA LYS A 214 -5.28 7.93 -28.40
C LYS A 214 -3.86 7.39 -28.57
N TYR A 215 -3.39 6.62 -27.60
CA TYR A 215 -2.09 5.95 -27.57
C TYR A 215 -2.28 4.44 -27.47
N GLY A 216 -1.21 3.66 -27.58
CA GLY A 216 -1.30 2.20 -27.61
C GLY A 216 -1.74 1.69 -28.98
N GLY A 217 -2.48 0.59 -29.01
CA GLY A 217 -2.96 -0.08 -30.21
C GLY A 217 -4.33 0.41 -30.68
N THR A 218 -5.06 -0.44 -31.40
CA THR A 218 -6.40 -0.09 -31.92
C THR A 218 -7.43 0.16 -30.81
N ASN A 219 -7.30 -0.53 -29.69
CA ASN A 219 -8.19 -0.44 -28.52
C ASN A 219 -7.48 0.19 -27.32
N GLY A 220 -6.57 1.13 -27.59
CA GLY A 220 -5.69 1.67 -26.57
C GLY A 220 -4.74 0.60 -26.03
N PHE A 221 -4.71 0.45 -24.71
CA PHE A 221 -3.93 -0.59 -24.02
C PHE A 221 -4.80 -1.75 -23.52
N LEU A 222 -6.13 -1.67 -23.68
CA LEU A 222 -7.06 -2.56 -22.99
C LEU A 222 -6.91 -4.04 -23.37
N ASP A 223 -6.68 -4.30 -24.65
CA ASP A 223 -6.55 -5.64 -25.23
C ASP A 223 -5.17 -6.29 -25.01
N LEU A 224 -4.27 -5.62 -24.29
CA LEU A 224 -3.10 -6.26 -23.66
C LEU A 224 -3.44 -6.99 -22.37
N PHE A 225 -4.52 -6.59 -21.70
CA PHE A 225 -4.86 -7.02 -20.34
C PHE A 225 -6.13 -7.85 -20.28
N VAL A 226 -7.19 -7.41 -20.97
CA VAL A 226 -8.51 -8.05 -20.92
C VAL A 226 -8.96 -8.41 -22.33
N GLN A 227 -9.39 -9.65 -22.52
CA GLN A 227 -9.95 -10.12 -23.77
C GLN A 227 -11.48 -9.99 -23.69
N ASP A 228 -12.02 -9.12 -24.54
CA ASP A 228 -13.46 -8.85 -24.69
C ASP A 228 -13.84 -8.90 -26.18
N SER A 229 -15.13 -9.01 -26.48
CA SER A 229 -15.63 -8.96 -27.86
C SER A 229 -15.56 -7.56 -28.47
N ASP A 230 -15.70 -6.53 -27.63
CA ASP A 230 -15.64 -5.12 -28.00
C ASP A 230 -14.97 -4.31 -26.88
N TYR A 231 -14.34 -3.19 -27.23
CA TYR A 231 -13.63 -2.33 -26.29
C TYR A 231 -14.25 -0.93 -26.24
N SER A 232 -14.36 -0.35 -25.05
CA SER A 232 -14.90 0.98 -24.81
C SER A 232 -13.90 1.89 -24.13
N HIS A 233 -13.90 3.19 -24.50
CA HIS A 233 -13.16 4.21 -23.77
C HIS A 233 -13.58 4.19 -22.30
N GLN A 234 -12.60 4.15 -21.40
CA GLN A 234 -12.87 3.90 -19.99
C GLN A 234 -11.81 4.55 -19.09
N TYR A 235 -12.17 4.73 -17.83
CA TYR A 235 -11.23 5.03 -16.76
C TYR A 235 -11.22 3.89 -15.73
N LYS A 236 -10.06 3.68 -15.10
CA LYS A 236 -9.87 2.74 -14.01
C LYS A 236 -8.79 3.23 -13.06
N TYR A 237 -9.01 3.03 -11.77
CA TYR A 237 -8.09 3.38 -10.70
C TYR A 237 -7.93 2.21 -9.74
N THR A 238 -6.73 2.11 -9.18
CA THR A 238 -6.37 1.09 -8.19
C THR A 238 -5.82 1.81 -6.97
N ALA A 239 -6.33 1.46 -5.79
CA ALA A 239 -5.81 1.94 -4.51
C ALA A 239 -4.78 0.95 -3.95
N ALA A 240 -3.76 1.48 -3.27
CA ALA A 240 -2.85 0.72 -2.42
C ALA A 240 -3.32 0.86 -0.95
N PRO A 241 -4.02 -0.15 -0.38
CA PRO A 241 -4.72 0.00 0.90
C PRO A 241 -3.79 0.22 2.10
N ASP A 242 -2.53 -0.22 2.03
CA ASP A 242 -1.54 0.06 3.07
C ASP A 242 -1.23 1.57 3.18
N ALA A 243 -1.23 2.29 2.06
CA ALA A 243 -0.97 3.73 2.01
C ALA A 243 -2.14 4.55 2.55
N ASP A 244 -3.37 4.22 2.15
CA ASP A 244 -4.58 4.82 2.72
C ASP A 244 -4.66 4.56 4.23
N ALA A 245 -4.33 3.33 4.68
CA ALA A 245 -4.24 3.00 6.10
C ALA A 245 -3.14 3.79 6.82
N ARG A 246 -1.97 3.99 6.18
CA ARG A 246 -0.85 4.79 6.71
C ARG A 246 -1.24 6.28 6.84
N ALA A 247 -2.02 6.83 5.91
CA ALA A 247 -2.55 8.19 6.01
C ALA A 247 -3.53 8.34 7.20
N VAL A 248 -4.42 7.35 7.41
CA VAL A 248 -5.29 7.30 8.60
C VAL A 248 -4.48 7.17 9.90
N GLN A 249 -3.45 6.33 9.91
CA GLN A 249 -2.53 6.19 11.04
C GLN A 249 -1.81 7.52 11.37
N ALA A 250 -1.35 8.25 10.36
CA ALA A 250 -0.76 9.57 10.53
C ALA A 250 -1.78 10.58 11.10
N ALA A 251 -3.02 10.55 10.62
CA ALA A 251 -4.10 11.39 11.13
C ALA A 251 -4.46 11.07 12.59
N TYR A 252 -4.39 9.79 13.01
CA TYR A 252 -4.53 9.40 14.42
C TYR A 252 -3.47 10.08 15.29
N TRP A 253 -2.19 10.01 14.91
CA TRP A 253 -1.14 10.66 15.68
C TRP A 253 -1.25 12.18 15.66
N ALA A 254 -1.59 12.78 14.52
CA ALA A 254 -1.87 14.21 14.43
C ALA A 254 -3.00 14.62 15.40
N ASN A 255 -4.09 13.84 15.48
CA ASN A 255 -5.18 14.07 16.43
C ASN A 255 -4.68 14.05 17.89
N VAL A 256 -3.93 13.01 18.26
CA VAL A 256 -3.37 12.86 19.61
C VAL A 256 -2.47 14.05 19.96
N TRP A 257 -1.49 14.35 19.11
CA TRP A 257 -0.51 15.40 19.37
C TRP A 257 -1.11 16.80 19.32
N ALA A 258 -2.00 17.10 18.37
CA ALA A 258 -2.69 18.39 18.31
C ALA A 258 -3.62 18.57 19.52
N THR A 259 -4.24 17.49 20.03
CA THR A 259 -5.02 17.55 21.28
C THR A 259 -4.11 17.89 22.46
N GLU A 260 -2.94 17.26 22.58
CA GLU A 260 -1.97 17.56 23.64
C GLU A 260 -1.46 19.01 23.58
N LYS A 261 -1.33 19.59 22.37
CA LYS A 261 -0.92 20.97 22.13
C LYS A 261 -2.08 21.99 22.20
N GLY A 262 -3.33 21.53 22.36
CA GLY A 262 -4.50 22.39 22.36
C GLY A 262 -4.88 22.95 20.98
N SER A 263 -4.36 22.37 19.90
CA SER A 263 -4.55 22.80 18.50
C SER A 263 -5.46 21.88 17.68
N GLN A 264 -6.03 20.80 18.23
CA GLN A 264 -6.87 19.84 17.48
C GLN A 264 -7.96 20.49 16.60
N GLY A 265 -8.53 21.62 17.07
CA GLY A 265 -9.54 22.35 16.29
C GLY A 265 -9.08 22.75 14.89
N SER A 266 -7.78 23.04 14.70
CA SER A 266 -7.21 23.44 13.41
C SER A 266 -7.09 22.29 12.39
N ILE A 267 -7.17 21.03 12.82
CA ILE A 267 -7.07 19.86 11.92
C ILE A 267 -8.37 19.05 11.81
N SER A 268 -9.44 19.48 12.49
CA SER A 268 -10.71 18.74 12.58
C SER A 268 -11.34 18.40 11.22
N GLN A 269 -11.21 19.26 10.22
CA GLN A 269 -11.68 18.99 8.86
C GLN A 269 -10.87 17.88 8.19
N THR A 270 -9.55 17.90 8.35
CA THR A 270 -8.64 16.86 7.86
C THR A 270 -8.91 15.52 8.53
N LEU A 271 -9.21 15.51 9.84
CA LEU A 271 -9.63 14.28 10.54
C LEU A 271 -10.95 13.72 9.97
N THR A 272 -11.90 14.58 9.62
CA THR A 272 -13.15 14.14 8.95
C THR A 272 -12.87 13.52 7.57
N LYS A 273 -11.89 14.05 6.84
CA LYS A 273 -11.44 13.49 5.56
C LYS A 273 -10.72 12.15 5.74
N ALA A 274 -9.87 12.02 6.76
CA ALA A 274 -9.23 10.75 7.12
C ALA A 274 -10.26 9.67 7.50
N ALA A 275 -11.29 10.04 8.27
CA ALA A 275 -12.41 9.15 8.58
C ALA A 275 -13.18 8.72 7.32
N LYS A 276 -13.36 9.63 6.34
CA LYS A 276 -13.95 9.31 5.04
C LYS A 276 -13.08 8.33 4.25
N MET A 277 -11.77 8.56 4.16
CA MET A 277 -10.84 7.63 3.51
C MET A 277 -10.91 6.23 4.14
N GLY A 278 -10.91 6.15 5.48
CA GLY A 278 -11.11 4.90 6.20
C GLY A 278 -12.46 4.22 5.95
N ASP A 279 -13.49 4.95 5.55
CA ASP A 279 -14.79 4.37 5.19
C ASP A 279 -14.75 3.65 3.83
N TYR A 280 -14.12 4.27 2.83
CA TYR A 280 -13.92 3.69 1.50
C TYR A 280 -12.86 2.59 1.50
N LEU A 281 -11.84 2.70 2.36
CA LEU A 281 -10.82 1.67 2.58
C LEU A 281 -11.43 0.30 2.96
N ARG A 282 -12.68 0.26 3.44
CA ARG A 282 -13.40 -1.00 3.68
C ARG A 282 -13.53 -1.88 2.43
N TYR A 283 -13.41 -1.34 1.21
CA TYR A 283 -13.35 -2.18 0.00
C TYR A 283 -12.17 -3.15 0.00
N SER A 284 -11.06 -2.81 0.67
CA SER A 284 -9.94 -3.75 0.86
C SER A 284 -10.27 -4.95 1.76
N LEU A 285 -11.42 -4.96 2.44
CA LEU A 285 -11.81 -6.01 3.38
C LEU A 285 -12.58 -7.17 2.71
N PHE A 286 -12.77 -7.11 1.39
CA PHE A 286 -13.62 -8.00 0.61
C PHE A 286 -12.86 -8.73 -0.49
N ASP A 287 -13.28 -9.97 -0.74
CA ASP A 287 -12.85 -10.75 -1.90
C ASP A 287 -13.02 -9.96 -3.22
N LYS A 288 -12.09 -10.17 -4.16
CA LYS A 288 -12.03 -9.49 -5.47
C LYS A 288 -13.38 -9.41 -6.17
N TYR A 289 -14.10 -10.53 -6.26
CA TYR A 289 -15.40 -10.62 -6.94
C TYR A 289 -16.55 -10.86 -5.96
N PHE A 290 -16.37 -10.44 -4.71
CA PHE A 290 -17.32 -10.64 -3.62
C PHE A 290 -17.74 -12.12 -3.47
N LYS A 291 -16.84 -13.06 -3.74
CA LYS A 291 -17.07 -14.47 -3.44
C LYS A 291 -17.10 -14.71 -1.94
N LYS A 292 -17.82 -15.75 -1.53
CA LYS A 292 -17.89 -16.14 -0.11
C LYS A 292 -16.49 -16.50 0.39
N ILE A 293 -16.12 -16.00 1.57
CA ILE A 293 -14.87 -16.37 2.22
C ILE A 293 -14.94 -17.80 2.74
N GLY A 294 -13.87 -18.54 2.48
CA GLY A 294 -13.58 -19.84 3.09
C GLY A 294 -13.84 -21.02 2.17
N ASN A 295 -12.79 -21.79 1.89
CA ASN A 295 -12.78 -22.96 0.99
C ASN A 295 -13.36 -22.63 -0.41
N CYS A 296 -12.98 -21.48 -0.94
CA CYS A 296 -13.48 -20.94 -2.21
C CYS A 296 -12.74 -21.53 -3.42
N TYR A 297 -13.08 -22.76 -3.80
CA TYR A 297 -12.60 -23.43 -5.02
C TYR A 297 -13.55 -24.58 -5.44
N PRO A 298 -13.55 -24.99 -6.71
CA PRO A 298 -13.05 -24.24 -7.86
C PRO A 298 -13.93 -22.98 -8.13
N ALA A 299 -13.55 -22.10 -9.05
CA ALA A 299 -14.29 -20.86 -9.37
C ALA A 299 -15.81 -21.03 -9.57
N SER A 300 -16.23 -22.12 -10.23
CA SER A 300 -17.64 -22.48 -10.46
C SER A 300 -18.34 -23.06 -9.23
N GLY A 301 -17.58 -23.62 -8.29
CA GLY A 301 -18.05 -24.14 -7.01
C GLY A 301 -18.09 -23.08 -5.90
N CYS A 302 -17.28 -22.02 -6.02
CA CYS A 302 -17.28 -20.94 -5.05
C CYS A 302 -18.50 -20.04 -5.20
N ALA A 303 -19.31 -19.99 -4.14
CA ALA A 303 -20.57 -19.25 -4.13
C ALA A 303 -20.35 -17.73 -4.18
N ALA A 304 -21.21 -17.05 -4.95
CA ALA A 304 -21.41 -15.60 -4.83
C ALA A 304 -21.93 -15.26 -3.43
N ALA A 305 -21.30 -14.30 -2.75
CA ALA A 305 -21.74 -13.90 -1.42
C ALA A 305 -22.89 -12.88 -1.48
N SER A 306 -23.61 -12.78 -0.37
CA SER A 306 -24.56 -11.70 -0.08
C SER A 306 -24.19 -11.04 1.25
N GLY A 307 -24.41 -9.74 1.38
CA GLY A 307 -24.04 -9.02 2.59
C GLY A 307 -22.53 -9.07 2.86
N LYS A 308 -22.12 -9.33 4.11
CA LYS A 308 -20.71 -9.32 4.52
C LYS A 308 -20.03 -10.70 4.45
N ASP A 309 -20.65 -11.69 3.81
CA ASP A 309 -20.11 -13.05 3.70
C ASP A 309 -18.85 -13.16 2.81
N SER A 310 -18.59 -12.12 2.00
CA SER A 310 -17.36 -11.94 1.21
C SER A 310 -16.29 -11.12 1.93
N ALA A 311 -16.54 -10.67 3.16
CA ALA A 311 -15.57 -9.90 3.92
C ALA A 311 -14.58 -10.82 4.65
N HIS A 312 -13.32 -10.81 4.24
CA HIS A 312 -12.23 -11.45 4.99
C HIS A 312 -11.73 -10.57 6.14
N TYR A 313 -12.08 -9.27 6.16
CA TYR A 313 -11.75 -8.30 7.22
C TYR A 313 -10.24 -8.01 7.37
N LEU A 314 -9.44 -8.30 6.36
CA LEU A 314 -8.02 -7.95 6.29
C LEU A 314 -7.82 -6.84 5.28
N ILE A 315 -6.74 -6.06 5.40
CA ILE A 315 -6.37 -5.08 4.38
C ILE A 315 -5.71 -5.86 3.23
N SER A 316 -6.42 -6.04 2.11
CA SER A 316 -5.96 -6.76 0.91
C SER A 316 -4.92 -5.96 0.11
N TRP A 317 -4.37 -6.56 -0.96
CA TRP A 317 -3.33 -5.91 -1.78
C TRP A 317 -3.85 -4.68 -2.52
N TYR A 318 -5.10 -4.73 -2.99
CA TYR A 318 -5.76 -3.61 -3.64
C TYR A 318 -7.27 -3.67 -3.50
N PHE A 319 -7.89 -2.54 -3.80
CA PHE A 319 -9.22 -2.52 -4.40
C PHE A 319 -9.16 -1.57 -5.60
N ALA A 320 -10.05 -1.80 -6.55
CA ALA A 320 -10.07 -1.02 -7.78
C ALA A 320 -11.49 -0.70 -8.22
N TRP A 321 -11.63 0.37 -8.98
CA TRP A 321 -12.90 0.78 -9.56
C TRP A 321 -12.65 1.41 -10.93
N GLY A 322 -13.66 1.34 -11.78
CA GLY A 322 -13.59 1.91 -13.11
C GLY A 322 -14.96 2.03 -13.75
N GLY A 323 -15.01 2.65 -14.90
CA GLY A 323 -16.25 2.87 -15.63
C GLY A 323 -16.01 3.36 -17.03
N SER A 324 -17.08 3.35 -17.82
CA SER A 324 -17.06 3.95 -19.14
C SER A 324 -16.71 5.44 -19.03
N TYR A 325 -15.89 5.92 -19.97
CA TYR A 325 -15.63 7.35 -20.07
C TYR A 325 -16.81 8.08 -20.70
N ASN A 326 -17.39 7.48 -21.74
CA ASN A 326 -18.51 8.04 -22.48
C ASN A 326 -19.83 7.72 -21.79
N ALA A 327 -20.60 8.75 -21.46
CA ALA A 327 -21.96 8.64 -20.89
C ALA A 327 -22.97 7.85 -21.75
N GLN A 328 -22.62 7.48 -22.99
CA GLN A 328 -23.42 6.61 -23.84
C GLN A 328 -23.37 5.13 -23.42
N TYR A 329 -22.33 4.71 -22.67
CA TYR A 329 -22.21 3.36 -22.12
C TYR A 329 -22.45 3.46 -20.62
N GLU A 330 -23.51 2.86 -20.09
CA GLU A 330 -23.90 3.00 -18.69
C GLU A 330 -23.35 1.84 -17.85
N TRP A 331 -22.03 1.82 -17.63
CA TRP A 331 -21.42 0.80 -16.78
C TRP A 331 -20.26 1.34 -15.94
N SER A 332 -20.16 0.82 -14.72
CA SER A 332 -18.99 0.92 -13.86
C SER A 332 -18.85 -0.35 -13.02
N TRP A 333 -17.66 -0.57 -12.48
CA TRP A 333 -17.32 -1.76 -11.71
C TRP A 333 -16.47 -1.41 -10.49
N ARG A 334 -16.50 -2.31 -9.50
CA ARG A 334 -15.69 -2.27 -8.28
C ARG A 334 -15.25 -3.68 -7.94
N ILE A 335 -14.01 -3.82 -7.48
CA ILE A 335 -13.45 -5.09 -6.98
C ILE A 335 -12.68 -4.82 -5.69
N GLY A 336 -12.72 -5.78 -4.77
CA GLY A 336 -11.76 -5.86 -3.67
C GLY A 336 -10.50 -6.61 -4.12
N ASP A 337 -9.92 -7.41 -3.22
CA ASP A 337 -8.90 -8.40 -3.60
C ASP A 337 -8.96 -9.62 -2.67
N GLY A 338 -8.77 -10.81 -3.24
CA GLY A 338 -8.82 -12.07 -2.49
C GLY A 338 -7.55 -12.35 -1.69
N ALA A 339 -6.43 -11.69 -1.99
CA ALA A 339 -5.15 -11.89 -1.33
C ALA A 339 -4.90 -10.82 -0.25
N SER A 340 -4.23 -11.20 0.84
CA SER A 340 -3.86 -10.28 1.93
C SER A 340 -2.46 -10.61 2.42
N HIS A 341 -1.54 -9.67 2.22
CA HIS A 341 -0.16 -9.74 2.73
C HIS A 341 -0.10 -9.17 4.16
N PHE A 342 0.62 -9.82 5.08
CA PHE A 342 0.74 -9.33 6.46
C PHE A 342 1.34 -7.91 6.51
N GLY A 343 2.23 -7.61 5.57
CA GLY A 343 2.87 -6.30 5.35
C GLY A 343 1.90 -5.12 5.20
N TYR A 344 0.66 -5.39 4.77
CA TYR A 344 -0.36 -4.37 4.52
C TYR A 344 -1.23 -4.08 5.74
N GLN A 345 -1.22 -4.96 6.75
CA GLN A 345 -2.08 -4.81 7.92
C GLN A 345 -1.69 -3.56 8.73
N ASN A 346 -2.67 -2.92 9.34
CA ASN A 346 -2.51 -1.71 10.13
C ASN A 346 -3.46 -1.70 11.33
N PRO A 347 -3.11 -2.40 12.42
CA PRO A 347 -3.93 -2.44 13.64
C PRO A 347 -4.18 -1.07 14.25
N LEU A 348 -3.26 -0.11 14.09
CA LEU A 348 -3.45 1.24 14.60
C LEU A 348 -4.54 1.99 13.83
N ALA A 349 -4.54 1.93 12.50
CA ALA A 349 -5.59 2.54 11.68
C ALA A 349 -6.96 1.90 11.97
N ALA A 350 -7.03 0.57 12.03
CA ALA A 350 -8.26 -0.14 12.37
C ALA A 350 -8.78 0.25 13.77
N TYR A 351 -7.89 0.35 14.77
CA TYR A 351 -8.22 0.85 16.09
C TYR A 351 -8.76 2.28 16.07
N ALA A 352 -8.09 3.19 15.35
CA ALA A 352 -8.48 4.58 15.26
C ALA A 352 -9.89 4.74 14.64
N LEU A 353 -10.15 4.07 13.52
CA LEU A 353 -11.45 4.13 12.83
C LEU A 353 -12.58 3.48 13.65
N ALA A 354 -12.26 2.49 14.48
CA ALA A 354 -13.24 1.84 15.35
C ALA A 354 -13.50 2.60 16.67
N ASN A 355 -12.52 3.33 17.21
CA ASN A 355 -12.57 3.81 18.60
C ASN A 355 -12.38 5.32 18.79
N ASP A 356 -11.69 6.02 17.88
CA ASP A 356 -11.44 7.45 18.02
C ASP A 356 -12.61 8.27 17.48
N ALA A 357 -13.20 9.11 18.33
CA ALA A 357 -14.39 9.89 17.97
C ALA A 357 -14.14 10.92 16.85
N SER A 358 -12.90 11.43 16.71
CA SER A 358 -12.54 12.39 15.66
C SER A 358 -12.26 11.69 14.31
N LEU A 359 -12.02 10.39 14.33
CA LEU A 359 -11.74 9.57 13.14
C LEU A 359 -12.85 8.55 12.83
N LYS A 360 -13.99 8.64 13.52
CA LYS A 360 -15.13 7.74 13.31
C LYS A 360 -15.73 7.94 11.91
N PRO A 361 -15.75 6.89 11.04
CA PRO A 361 -16.40 6.96 9.73
C PRO A 361 -17.92 7.20 9.83
N LYS A 362 -18.53 7.66 8.72
CA LYS A 362 -19.96 8.01 8.71
C LYS A 362 -20.85 6.82 8.33
N GLY A 363 -20.32 5.83 7.62
CA GLY A 363 -20.99 4.60 7.26
C GLY A 363 -21.60 3.93 8.48
N SER A 364 -22.85 3.50 8.36
CA SER A 364 -23.63 2.95 9.47
C SER A 364 -23.06 1.65 10.01
N THR A 365 -22.28 0.90 9.23
CA THR A 365 -21.64 -0.37 9.63
C THR A 365 -20.12 -0.29 9.76
N ALA A 366 -19.53 0.86 9.44
CA ALA A 366 -18.08 1.02 9.32
C ALA A 366 -17.32 0.74 10.62
N VAL A 367 -17.83 1.20 11.77
CA VAL A 367 -17.19 0.95 13.07
C VAL A 367 -17.17 -0.55 13.41
N ASP A 368 -18.26 -1.27 13.13
CA ASP A 368 -18.32 -2.71 13.37
C ASP A 368 -17.36 -3.47 12.45
N ASP A 369 -17.26 -3.05 11.18
CA ASP A 369 -16.32 -3.62 10.22
C ASP A 369 -14.87 -3.41 10.65
N TRP A 370 -14.50 -2.19 11.08
CA TRP A 370 -13.14 -1.90 11.57
C TRP A 370 -12.83 -2.57 12.90
N THR A 371 -13.82 -2.75 13.77
CA THR A 371 -13.67 -3.53 15.01
C THR A 371 -13.36 -5.00 14.69
N LYS A 372 -14.08 -5.60 13.75
CA LYS A 372 -13.80 -6.97 13.27
C LYS A 372 -12.46 -7.05 12.56
N SER A 373 -12.12 -6.04 11.76
CA SER A 373 -10.85 -5.98 11.05
C SER A 373 -9.67 -5.93 12.02
N LEU A 374 -9.72 -5.12 13.07
CA LEU A 374 -8.69 -5.11 14.11
C LEU A 374 -8.47 -6.49 14.72
N GLN A 375 -9.55 -7.18 15.10
CA GLN A 375 -9.46 -8.53 15.67
C GLN A 375 -8.84 -9.51 14.68
N ARG A 376 -9.32 -9.49 13.44
CA ARG A 376 -8.86 -10.38 12.37
C ARG A 376 -7.40 -10.16 12.00
N GLN A 377 -6.95 -8.91 11.98
CA GLN A 377 -5.55 -8.58 11.74
C GLN A 377 -4.64 -9.16 12.83
N LEU A 378 -5.00 -9.04 14.12
CA LEU A 378 -4.22 -9.63 15.22
C LEU A 378 -4.17 -11.16 15.15
N GLU A 379 -5.26 -11.80 14.72
CA GLU A 379 -5.29 -13.25 14.46
C GLU A 379 -4.39 -13.64 13.28
N LEU A 380 -4.34 -12.83 12.22
CA LEU A 380 -3.45 -13.08 11.08
C LEU A 380 -1.98 -13.02 11.50
N TYR A 381 -1.59 -12.01 12.30
CA TYR A 381 -0.22 -11.94 12.81
C TYR A 381 0.16 -13.20 13.61
N GLU A 382 -0.74 -13.71 14.46
CA GLU A 382 -0.47 -14.97 15.19
C GLU A 382 -0.37 -16.17 14.27
N TYR A 383 -1.28 -16.28 13.30
CA TYR A 383 -1.32 -17.38 12.34
C TYR A 383 -0.04 -17.46 11.50
N LEU A 384 0.49 -16.30 11.08
CA LEU A 384 1.69 -16.21 10.24
C LEU A 384 3.00 -16.15 11.04
N GLN A 385 2.94 -16.01 12.37
CA GLN A 385 4.15 -15.86 13.17
C GLN A 385 4.89 -17.20 13.30
N THR A 386 6.11 -17.25 12.78
CA THR A 386 7.02 -18.39 12.95
C THR A 386 7.35 -18.63 14.42
N ASP A 387 7.81 -19.83 14.75
CA ASP A 387 8.32 -20.16 16.09
C ASP A 387 9.46 -19.21 16.53
N THR A 388 10.24 -18.72 15.58
CA THR A 388 11.35 -17.78 15.84
C THR A 388 10.91 -16.34 16.00
N GLY A 389 9.75 -15.91 15.48
CA GLY A 389 9.22 -14.55 15.67
C GLY A 389 8.77 -13.79 14.41
N PRO A 390 9.45 -13.88 13.25
CA PRO A 390 9.02 -13.23 12.00
C PRO A 390 7.68 -13.70 11.48
N PHE A 391 7.06 -12.89 10.63
CA PHE A 391 5.76 -13.15 10.02
C PHE A 391 5.88 -13.65 8.58
N ALA A 392 5.26 -14.79 8.28
CA ALA A 392 5.12 -15.32 6.93
C ALA A 392 4.19 -14.46 6.05
N GLY A 393 4.06 -14.80 4.75
CA GLY A 393 3.54 -13.90 3.72
C GLY A 393 2.11 -13.43 3.95
N GLY A 394 1.15 -14.34 3.84
CA GLY A 394 -0.24 -13.94 3.87
C GLY A 394 -1.19 -15.09 3.61
N VAL A 395 -2.39 -14.72 3.16
CA VAL A 395 -3.47 -15.66 2.85
C VAL A 395 -4.22 -15.20 1.61
N THR A 396 -4.86 -16.14 0.91
CA THR A 396 -5.72 -15.83 -0.24
C THR A 396 -7.02 -16.64 -0.23
N ASN A 397 -8.12 -15.96 -0.59
CA ASN A 397 -9.41 -16.60 -0.90
C ASN A 397 -9.50 -17.03 -2.38
N SER A 398 -8.60 -16.54 -3.24
CA SER A 398 -8.55 -16.86 -4.66
C SER A 398 -7.19 -17.46 -4.99
N TRP A 399 -7.04 -18.77 -4.80
CA TRP A 399 -5.79 -19.45 -5.13
C TRP A 399 -5.44 -19.22 -6.60
N LYS A 400 -4.20 -18.77 -6.84
CA LYS A 400 -3.69 -18.29 -8.14
C LYS A 400 -4.53 -17.20 -8.82
N GLY A 401 -5.31 -16.44 -8.06
CA GLY A 401 -6.17 -15.36 -8.57
C GLY A 401 -7.30 -15.83 -9.49
N ARG A 402 -7.62 -17.13 -9.48
CA ARG A 402 -8.67 -17.75 -10.30
C ARG A 402 -9.49 -18.81 -9.56
N TYR A 403 -9.52 -18.72 -8.23
CA TYR A 403 -10.19 -19.69 -7.34
C TYR A 403 -9.84 -21.15 -7.71
N ALA A 404 -8.56 -21.40 -8.02
CA ALA A 404 -8.08 -22.73 -8.35
C ALA A 404 -8.13 -23.65 -7.12
N GLU A 405 -8.07 -24.95 -7.34
CA GLU A 405 -7.85 -25.90 -6.23
C GLU A 405 -6.43 -25.68 -5.68
N PRO A 406 -6.27 -25.43 -4.36
CA PRO A 406 -4.96 -25.27 -3.74
C PRO A 406 -4.26 -26.63 -3.57
N ASP A 407 -2.95 -26.57 -3.34
CA ASP A 407 -2.19 -27.77 -2.98
C ASP A 407 -2.74 -28.37 -1.67
N SER A 408 -2.72 -29.71 -1.58
CA SER A 408 -3.45 -30.43 -0.52
C SER A 408 -2.94 -30.17 0.90
N ASP A 409 -1.68 -29.77 1.03
CA ASP A 409 -1.06 -29.36 2.28
C ASP A 409 -1.65 -28.06 2.83
N LEU A 410 -1.96 -27.10 1.96
CA LEU A 410 -2.58 -25.81 2.29
C LEU A 410 -4.04 -25.92 2.77
N LEU A 411 -4.66 -27.10 2.66
CA LEU A 411 -6.01 -27.37 3.15
C LEU A 411 -6.05 -27.76 4.64
N ASN A 412 -4.90 -28.10 5.24
CA ASN A 412 -4.85 -28.64 6.60
C ASN A 412 -4.99 -27.58 7.69
N ASP A 413 -4.36 -26.41 7.49
CA ASP A 413 -4.45 -25.27 8.37
C ASP A 413 -4.81 -24.04 7.53
N THR A 414 -6.04 -23.58 7.66
CA THR A 414 -6.55 -22.45 6.87
C THR A 414 -6.92 -21.31 7.80
N PHE A 415 -6.69 -20.08 7.35
CA PHE A 415 -7.08 -18.90 8.09
C PHE A 415 -8.50 -18.50 7.70
N TYR A 416 -9.48 -18.89 8.52
CA TYR A 416 -10.90 -18.70 8.20
C TYR A 416 -11.31 -19.31 6.84
N GLY A 417 -10.65 -20.41 6.45
CA GLY A 417 -10.85 -21.06 5.16
C GLY A 417 -10.11 -20.42 3.97
N MET A 418 -9.34 -19.35 4.18
CA MET A 418 -8.39 -18.84 3.19
C MET A 418 -7.07 -19.62 3.26
N PHE A 419 -6.43 -19.79 2.12
CA PHE A 419 -5.22 -20.60 1.98
C PHE A 419 -3.99 -19.78 2.32
N TYR A 420 -3.03 -20.38 3.02
CA TYR A 420 -1.72 -19.76 3.21
C TYR A 420 -1.05 -19.49 1.87
N ASP A 421 -0.46 -18.32 1.74
CA ASP A 421 0.37 -17.94 0.62
C ASP A 421 1.66 -17.33 1.17
N TRP A 422 2.80 -17.92 0.82
CA TRP A 422 4.10 -17.47 1.30
C TRP A 422 4.61 -16.25 0.52
N GLU A 423 4.08 -16.03 -0.69
CA GLU A 423 4.42 -14.95 -1.61
C GLU A 423 3.16 -14.26 -2.20
N PRO A 424 2.23 -13.74 -1.38
CA PRO A 424 0.99 -13.13 -1.89
C PRO A 424 1.21 -12.15 -3.04
N VAL A 425 0.43 -12.33 -4.11
CA VAL A 425 0.29 -11.44 -5.29
C VAL A 425 1.44 -11.43 -6.30
N TYR A 426 2.70 -11.31 -5.88
CA TYR A 426 3.83 -11.19 -6.82
C TYR A 426 4.98 -12.12 -6.45
N HIS A 427 5.48 -12.80 -7.47
CA HIS A 427 6.42 -13.92 -7.38
C HIS A 427 7.76 -13.62 -8.09
N ASP A 428 7.84 -12.53 -8.87
CA ASP A 428 9.10 -12.01 -9.44
C ASP A 428 9.36 -10.55 -8.99
N PRO A 429 10.01 -10.36 -7.83
CA PRO A 429 10.40 -11.41 -6.88
C PRO A 429 9.28 -11.82 -5.90
N PRO A 430 9.45 -12.92 -5.14
CA PRO A 430 8.47 -13.32 -4.12
C PRO A 430 8.19 -12.23 -3.10
N SER A 431 6.92 -11.93 -2.85
CA SER A 431 6.53 -10.72 -2.13
C SER A 431 7.03 -10.60 -0.71
N ASN A 432 7.02 -11.71 0.02
CA ASN A 432 7.52 -11.74 1.38
C ASN A 432 9.02 -12.07 1.47
N ARG A 433 9.76 -12.06 0.35
CA ARG A 433 11.23 -12.15 0.44
C ARG A 433 11.81 -10.89 1.09
N TRP A 434 11.19 -9.73 0.88
CA TRP A 434 11.77 -8.46 1.30
C TRP A 434 11.57 -8.22 2.80
N TYR A 435 12.69 -8.02 3.52
CA TYR A 435 12.66 -7.78 4.95
C TYR A 435 11.84 -6.55 5.33
N GLY A 436 11.75 -5.51 4.50
CA GLY A 436 11.05 -4.26 4.81
C GLY A 436 9.57 -4.41 5.18
N MET A 437 8.90 -5.47 4.70
CA MET A 437 7.53 -5.81 5.12
C MET A 437 7.43 -6.09 6.63
N GLN A 438 8.50 -6.65 7.23
CA GLN A 438 8.54 -6.99 8.66
C GLN A 438 8.43 -5.72 9.53
N PRO A 439 9.38 -4.76 9.50
CA PRO A 439 9.29 -3.58 10.34
C PRO A 439 8.18 -2.60 9.92
N TRP A 440 7.75 -2.56 8.65
CA TRP A 440 6.62 -1.70 8.27
C TRP A 440 5.32 -2.11 8.97
N SER A 441 5.02 -3.40 8.99
CA SER A 441 3.81 -3.94 9.60
C SER A 441 3.94 -4.06 11.12
N ALA A 442 5.09 -4.52 11.62
CA ALA A 442 5.36 -4.60 13.05
C ALA A 442 5.35 -3.22 13.73
N ASP A 443 5.78 -2.16 13.04
CA ASP A 443 5.68 -0.78 13.54
C ASP A 443 4.24 -0.37 13.85
N ARG A 444 3.31 -0.67 12.94
CA ARG A 444 1.87 -0.38 13.12
C ARG A 444 1.30 -1.14 14.30
N LEU A 445 1.68 -2.41 14.47
CA LEU A 445 1.32 -3.24 15.62
C LEU A 445 1.93 -2.69 16.93
N ALA A 446 3.18 -2.23 16.91
CA ALA A 446 3.87 -1.63 18.06
C ALA A 446 3.23 -0.30 18.49
N GLN A 447 2.82 0.52 17.52
CA GLN A 447 2.08 1.75 17.78
C GLN A 447 0.69 1.48 18.38
N TYR A 448 -0.03 0.46 17.87
CA TYR A 448 -1.27 -0.01 18.47
C TYR A 448 -1.07 -0.50 19.91
N TYR A 449 -0.06 -1.34 20.16
CA TYR A 449 0.29 -1.79 21.51
C TYR A 449 0.63 -0.61 22.42
N TYR A 450 1.40 0.36 21.94
CA TYR A 450 1.73 1.55 22.71
C TYR A 450 0.48 2.35 23.11
N ALA A 451 -0.42 2.60 22.15
CA ALA A 451 -1.66 3.35 22.35
C ALA A 451 -2.62 2.66 23.34
N THR A 452 -2.70 1.33 23.31
CA THR A 452 -3.77 0.58 24.00
C THR A 452 -3.29 -0.25 25.19
N GLY A 453 -2.05 -0.74 25.16
CA GLY A 453 -1.55 -1.77 26.08
C GLY A 453 -2.10 -3.17 25.81
N ASP A 454 -2.61 -3.43 24.60
CA ASP A 454 -3.15 -4.73 24.23
C ASP A 454 -2.13 -5.88 24.43
N SER A 455 -2.51 -6.87 25.26
CA SER A 455 -1.62 -7.96 25.65
C SER A 455 -1.33 -8.97 24.53
N LYS A 456 -2.22 -9.06 23.54
CA LYS A 456 -2.06 -9.94 22.38
C LYS A 456 -0.99 -9.35 21.47
N ALA A 457 -1.12 -8.08 21.11
CA ALA A 457 -0.11 -7.32 20.39
C ALA A 457 1.25 -7.34 21.12
N GLN A 458 1.27 -7.18 22.44
CA GLN A 458 2.49 -7.31 23.24
C GLN A 458 3.20 -8.65 23.02
N SER A 459 2.45 -9.75 23.09
CA SER A 459 3.00 -11.12 23.03
C SER A 459 3.56 -11.42 21.64
N ILE A 460 2.86 -10.98 20.60
CA ILE A 460 3.28 -11.07 19.19
C ILE A 460 4.58 -10.27 18.98
N LEU A 461 4.58 -9.00 19.39
CA LEU A 461 5.74 -8.11 19.24
C LEU A 461 6.95 -8.58 20.02
N LYS A 462 6.76 -9.19 21.19
CA LYS A 462 7.87 -9.70 21.98
C LYS A 462 8.71 -10.70 21.19
N LYS A 463 8.08 -11.69 20.56
CA LYS A 463 8.80 -12.70 19.76
C LYS A 463 9.53 -12.06 18.57
N TRP A 464 8.87 -11.12 17.89
CA TRP A 464 9.48 -10.39 16.77
C TRP A 464 10.68 -9.53 17.23
N ALA A 465 10.55 -8.82 18.35
CA ALA A 465 11.61 -8.01 18.94
C ALA A 465 12.81 -8.87 19.37
N ASP A 466 12.56 -9.99 20.04
CA ASP A 466 13.62 -10.94 20.44
C ASP A 466 14.38 -11.48 19.20
N TRP A 467 13.67 -11.77 18.10
CA TRP A 467 14.31 -12.21 16.86
C TRP A 467 15.14 -11.11 16.20
N VAL A 468 14.56 -9.91 16.02
CA VAL A 468 15.24 -8.83 15.29
C VAL A 468 16.50 -8.37 16.03
N ASP A 469 16.44 -8.29 17.37
CA ASP A 469 17.61 -8.00 18.22
C ASP A 469 18.71 -9.06 18.04
N GLY A 470 18.34 -10.31 17.75
CA GLY A 470 19.26 -11.42 17.53
C GLY A 470 19.88 -11.48 16.13
N VAL A 471 19.26 -10.88 15.11
CA VAL A 471 19.73 -10.97 13.71
C VAL A 471 20.42 -9.70 13.21
N ILE A 472 20.20 -8.54 13.82
CA ILE A 472 20.92 -7.30 13.45
C ILE A 472 22.41 -7.45 13.77
N GLN A 473 23.27 -7.09 12.82
CA GLN A 473 24.72 -7.16 12.97
C GLN A 473 25.27 -5.75 13.10
N PHE A 474 25.94 -5.43 14.22
CA PHE A 474 26.58 -4.13 14.42
C PHE A 474 28.10 -4.24 14.31
N SER A 475 28.73 -3.26 13.65
CA SER A 475 30.18 -3.10 13.56
C SER A 475 30.59 -1.66 13.88
N GLY A 476 30.83 -1.37 15.16
CA GLY A 476 31.06 0.01 15.62
C GLY A 476 29.80 0.87 15.42
N ASP A 477 29.96 1.95 14.66
CA ASP A 477 28.88 2.86 14.23
C ASP A 477 28.26 2.46 12.88
N ASP A 478 28.60 1.27 12.36
CA ASP A 478 27.97 0.64 11.20
C ASP A 478 27.03 -0.50 11.62
N PHE A 479 26.11 -0.89 10.74
CA PHE A 479 25.20 -2.01 10.90
C PHE A 479 24.94 -2.75 9.58
N GLN A 480 24.44 -3.98 9.70
CA GLN A 480 23.70 -4.66 8.66
C GLN A 480 22.42 -5.24 9.25
N ILE A 481 21.33 -5.13 8.51
CA ILE A 481 20.03 -5.75 8.82
C ILE A 481 19.71 -6.81 7.76
N PRO A 482 18.82 -7.78 8.06
CA PRO A 482 18.31 -8.67 7.02
C PRO A 482 17.79 -7.85 5.84
N SER A 483 18.04 -8.32 4.61
CA SER A 483 17.50 -7.71 3.39
C SER A 483 16.52 -8.64 2.69
N ASN A 484 16.94 -9.88 2.42
CA ASN A 484 16.07 -10.92 1.91
C ASN A 484 15.88 -12.05 2.93
N LEU A 485 14.69 -12.62 2.91
CA LEU A 485 14.21 -13.73 3.72
C LEU A 485 13.80 -14.88 2.80
N GLY A 486 14.10 -16.11 3.23
CA GLY A 486 13.60 -17.34 2.63
C GLY A 486 12.60 -18.02 3.55
N TRP A 487 11.58 -18.63 2.97
CA TRP A 487 10.46 -19.27 3.66
C TRP A 487 10.34 -20.74 3.30
N SER A 488 9.93 -21.57 4.25
CA SER A 488 9.62 -22.98 4.00
C SER A 488 8.61 -23.53 5.00
N GLY A 489 7.82 -24.52 4.59
CA GLY A 489 6.73 -25.09 5.39
C GLY A 489 5.52 -24.17 5.48
N ASP A 490 4.42 -24.73 5.98
CA ASP A 490 3.14 -24.02 6.14
C ASP A 490 2.85 -23.77 7.62
N PRO A 491 2.01 -22.77 7.96
CA PRO A 491 1.46 -22.62 9.31
C PRO A 491 0.90 -23.95 9.87
N PRO A 492 1.13 -24.25 11.16
CA PRO A 492 1.87 -23.46 12.14
C PRO A 492 3.39 -23.69 12.11
N ASN A 493 3.91 -24.47 11.17
CA ASN A 493 5.31 -24.94 11.12
C ASN A 493 6.19 -24.16 10.12
N VAL A 494 5.76 -22.96 9.72
CA VAL A 494 6.51 -22.11 8.79
C VAL A 494 7.84 -21.67 9.41
N GLN A 495 8.90 -21.72 8.62
CA GLN A 495 10.27 -21.36 9.00
C GLN A 495 10.80 -20.22 8.14
N VAL A 496 11.67 -19.41 8.73
CA VAL A 496 12.33 -18.27 8.10
C VAL A 496 13.85 -18.45 8.12
N THR A 497 14.51 -18.06 7.03
CA THR A 497 15.97 -17.95 6.94
C THR A 497 16.33 -16.56 6.46
N VAL A 498 17.28 -15.89 7.10
CA VAL A 498 17.87 -14.66 6.56
C VAL A 498 18.82 -15.06 5.43
N THR A 499 18.48 -14.71 4.19
CA THR A 499 19.27 -15.13 3.00
C THR A 499 20.29 -14.10 2.59
N SER A 500 20.09 -12.83 2.95
CA SER A 500 21.06 -11.76 2.72
C SER A 500 20.91 -10.64 3.74
N TYR A 501 21.95 -9.80 3.82
CA TYR A 501 22.03 -8.64 4.67
C TYR A 501 22.30 -7.40 3.83
N ALA A 502 21.76 -6.25 4.23
CA ALA A 502 22.03 -4.96 3.59
C ALA A 502 22.02 -3.81 4.61
N ARG A 503 22.16 -2.59 4.10
CA ARG A 503 22.14 -1.32 4.83
C ARG A 503 20.93 -0.47 4.47
N ASP A 504 19.82 -1.09 4.11
CA ASP A 504 18.57 -0.37 3.79
C ASP A 504 18.18 0.55 4.96
N LEU A 505 18.36 1.86 4.76
CA LEU A 505 18.19 2.87 5.81
C LEU A 505 16.70 3.05 6.16
N GLY A 506 15.80 2.84 5.18
CA GLY A 506 14.35 2.90 5.39
C GLY A 506 13.87 1.75 6.28
N ALA A 507 14.26 0.52 5.96
CA ALA A 507 13.95 -0.66 6.76
C ALA A 507 14.62 -0.61 8.14
N ALA A 508 15.85 -0.08 8.25
CA ALA A 508 16.53 0.13 9.52
C ALA A 508 15.82 1.17 10.41
N ALA A 509 15.38 2.29 9.82
CA ALA A 509 14.62 3.31 10.54
C ALA A 509 13.25 2.78 11.00
N ALA A 510 12.55 2.01 10.17
CA ALA A 510 11.30 1.34 10.54
C ALA A 510 11.52 0.31 11.66
N THR A 511 12.61 -0.45 11.62
CA THR A 511 12.99 -1.41 12.67
C THR A 511 13.24 -0.69 13.99
N ALA A 512 14.03 0.39 13.97
CA ALA A 512 14.30 1.19 15.15
C ALA A 512 13.02 1.81 15.72
N ARG A 513 12.12 2.30 14.87
CA ARG A 513 10.82 2.87 15.29
C ARG A 513 9.92 1.81 15.93
N THR A 514 9.84 0.62 15.35
CA THR A 514 9.10 -0.53 15.92
C THR A 514 9.60 -0.86 17.33
N LEU A 515 10.91 -1.05 17.48
CA LEU A 515 11.55 -1.36 18.75
C LEU A 515 11.38 -0.22 19.77
N ALA A 516 11.41 1.04 19.33
CA ALA A 516 11.19 2.19 20.20
C ALA A 516 9.76 2.24 20.75
N TYR A 517 8.73 2.06 19.92
CA TYR A 517 7.33 2.00 20.39
C TYR A 517 7.09 0.81 21.31
N TYR A 518 7.59 -0.38 20.95
CA TYR A 518 7.49 -1.57 21.79
C TYR A 518 8.17 -1.36 23.15
N ALA A 519 9.42 -0.88 23.17
CA ALA A 519 10.18 -0.64 24.39
C ALA A 519 9.55 0.45 25.27
N ALA A 520 8.98 1.49 24.68
CA ALA A 520 8.33 2.58 25.42
C ALA A 520 7.13 2.08 26.25
N LYS A 521 6.42 1.05 25.76
CA LYS A 521 5.27 0.47 26.46
C LYS A 521 5.62 -0.72 27.36
N SER A 522 6.52 -1.58 26.90
CA SER A 522 6.91 -2.81 27.61
C SER A 522 7.98 -2.60 28.70
N GLY A 523 8.80 -1.56 28.55
CA GLY A 523 10.00 -1.36 29.37
C GLY A 523 11.21 -2.19 28.93
N ASP A 524 11.16 -2.83 27.76
CA ASP A 524 12.27 -3.66 27.25
C ASP A 524 13.54 -2.83 26.99
N SER A 525 14.60 -3.10 27.77
CA SER A 525 15.86 -2.36 27.67
C SER A 525 16.71 -2.74 26.46
N THR A 526 16.58 -3.97 25.95
CA THR A 526 17.34 -4.45 24.79
C THR A 526 16.80 -3.78 23.54
N ALA A 527 15.49 -3.88 23.31
CA ALA A 527 14.81 -3.22 22.20
C ALA A 527 15.09 -1.70 22.18
N LYS A 528 15.02 -1.04 23.35
CA LYS A 528 15.37 0.38 23.49
C LYS A 528 16.80 0.67 23.05
N SER A 529 17.75 -0.17 23.46
CA SER A 529 19.18 0.03 23.18
C SER A 529 19.50 -0.22 21.71
N THR A 530 18.91 -1.26 21.11
CA THR A 530 19.02 -1.56 19.68
C THR A 530 18.44 -0.44 18.82
N ALA A 531 17.23 0.03 19.13
CA ALA A 531 16.59 1.16 18.43
C ALA A 531 17.49 2.40 18.45
N LYS A 532 18.02 2.75 19.63
CA LYS A 532 18.94 3.88 19.78
C LYS A 532 20.20 3.70 18.94
N LYS A 533 20.80 2.51 18.95
CA LYS A 533 22.03 2.21 18.24
C LYS A 533 21.86 2.27 16.73
N LEU A 534 20.75 1.77 16.19
CA LEU A 534 20.41 1.92 14.77
C LEU A 534 20.28 3.41 14.39
N LEU A 535 19.51 4.19 15.13
CA LEU A 535 19.32 5.62 14.83
C LEU A 535 20.61 6.43 14.94
N ASP A 536 21.48 6.08 15.88
CA ASP A 536 22.80 6.71 16.00
C ASP A 536 23.70 6.34 14.82
N ALA A 537 23.76 5.06 14.45
CA ALA A 537 24.55 4.60 13.30
C ALA A 537 24.08 5.25 11.99
N ILE A 538 22.76 5.31 11.75
CA ILE A 538 22.17 6.05 10.61
C ILE A 538 22.68 7.50 10.60
N TYR A 539 22.58 8.17 11.75
CA TYR A 539 22.93 9.59 11.83
C TYR A 539 24.42 9.87 11.66
N THR A 540 25.29 9.05 12.25
CA THR A 540 26.74 9.29 12.27
C THR A 540 27.42 8.87 10.98
N THR A 541 26.92 7.82 10.33
CA THR A 541 27.64 7.12 9.27
C THR A 541 27.10 7.45 7.88
N TYR A 542 25.79 7.69 7.76
CA TYR A 542 25.10 7.72 6.46
C TYR A 542 24.56 9.10 6.07
N LYS A 543 24.89 10.14 6.82
CA LYS A 543 24.43 11.50 6.54
C LYS A 543 25.13 12.08 5.31
N ASP A 544 24.37 12.65 4.39
CA ASP A 544 24.89 13.38 3.22
C ASP A 544 24.34 14.83 3.16
N ASP A 545 24.41 15.48 2.01
CA ASP A 545 23.96 16.87 1.82
C ASP A 545 22.43 17.03 1.82
N ILE A 546 21.68 16.04 1.33
CA ILE A 546 20.22 16.12 1.12
C ILE A 546 19.42 15.15 2.00
N GLY A 547 20.06 14.33 2.81
CA GLY A 547 19.41 13.36 3.67
C GLY A 547 20.38 12.41 4.36
N PHE A 548 20.04 11.13 4.25
CA PHE A 548 20.88 10.00 4.61
C PHE A 548 20.83 8.99 3.46
N SER A 549 21.98 8.53 2.99
CA SER A 549 22.09 7.56 1.92
C SER A 549 23.23 6.59 2.17
N VAL A 550 23.15 5.45 1.50
CA VAL A 550 24.19 4.43 1.45
C VAL A 550 24.28 3.93 0.02
N GLU A 551 25.47 3.53 -0.39
CA GLU A 551 25.65 2.86 -1.68
C GLU A 551 24.94 1.51 -1.68
N GLU A 552 24.08 1.30 -2.68
CA GLU A 552 23.44 0.02 -2.96
C GLU A 552 23.77 -0.44 -4.39
N GLU A 553 24.11 -1.72 -4.53
CA GLU A 553 24.35 -2.33 -5.83
C GLU A 553 23.02 -2.81 -6.43
N ARG A 554 22.72 -2.35 -7.64
CA ARG A 554 21.51 -2.71 -8.39
C ARG A 554 21.79 -3.76 -9.44
N ASP A 555 22.10 -4.98 -8.97
CA ASP A 555 22.36 -6.13 -9.85
C ASP A 555 21.19 -6.43 -10.79
N ASP A 556 19.97 -6.08 -10.36
CA ASP A 556 18.73 -6.21 -11.10
C ASP A 556 18.64 -5.26 -12.31
N TYR A 557 19.47 -4.21 -12.40
CA TYR A 557 19.49 -3.31 -13.56
C TYR A 557 20.08 -3.97 -14.82
N ASN A 558 20.60 -5.19 -14.73
CA ASN A 558 20.84 -6.00 -15.92
C ASN A 558 19.54 -6.29 -16.71
N ARG A 559 18.36 -6.07 -16.12
CA ARG A 559 17.02 -6.25 -16.70
C ARG A 559 16.49 -5.04 -17.48
N PHE A 560 17.23 -3.95 -17.67
CA PHE A 560 16.77 -2.86 -18.55
C PHE A 560 16.46 -3.31 -19.99
N ASN A 561 17.09 -4.39 -20.46
CA ASN A 561 16.81 -5.01 -21.76
C ASN A 561 15.96 -6.30 -21.63
N GLU A 562 15.30 -6.50 -20.49
CA GLU A 562 14.34 -7.60 -20.29
C GLU A 562 13.24 -7.50 -21.33
N LYS A 563 12.89 -8.64 -21.94
CA LYS A 563 11.80 -8.67 -22.92
C LYS A 563 10.46 -8.48 -22.22
N VAL A 564 9.67 -7.55 -22.74
CA VAL A 564 8.29 -7.34 -22.31
C VAL A 564 7.39 -8.13 -23.25
N TYR A 565 6.53 -8.98 -22.71
CA TYR A 565 5.63 -9.75 -23.55
C TYR A 565 4.59 -8.82 -24.20
N VAL A 566 4.41 -8.95 -25.51
CA VAL A 566 3.36 -8.30 -26.29
C VAL A 566 2.72 -9.36 -27.18
N PRO A 567 1.37 -9.52 -27.21
CA PRO A 567 0.70 -10.54 -28.01
C PRO A 567 1.09 -10.47 -29.49
N SER A 568 1.21 -11.63 -30.14
CA SER A 568 1.62 -11.69 -31.55
C SER A 568 0.63 -10.94 -32.46
N GLY A 569 1.15 -10.02 -33.27
CA GLY A 569 0.35 -9.19 -34.17
C GLY A 569 -0.24 -7.93 -33.52
N TRP A 570 -0.13 -7.79 -32.19
CA TRP A 570 -0.43 -6.55 -31.51
C TRP A 570 0.69 -5.53 -31.78
N THR A 571 0.32 -4.29 -32.08
CA THR A 571 1.24 -3.17 -32.22
C THR A 571 0.58 -1.88 -31.76
N GLY A 572 1.35 -1.01 -31.12
CA GLY A 572 0.89 0.27 -30.61
C GLY A 572 2.03 1.27 -30.46
N THR A 573 1.71 2.48 -29.96
CA THR A 573 2.71 3.53 -29.81
C THR A 573 2.48 4.36 -28.55
N TYR A 574 3.56 4.64 -27.82
CA TYR A 574 3.57 5.57 -26.70
C TYR A 574 3.45 7.04 -27.16
N PRO A 575 3.11 7.99 -26.25
CA PRO A 575 3.04 9.42 -26.59
C PRO A 575 4.33 10.02 -27.17
N ASN A 576 5.49 9.46 -26.82
CA ASN A 576 6.81 9.87 -27.32
C ASN A 576 7.15 9.26 -28.69
N GLY A 577 6.36 8.32 -29.20
CA GLY A 577 6.58 7.64 -30.47
C GLY A 577 7.22 6.25 -30.37
N ASP A 578 7.55 5.78 -29.18
CA ASP A 578 8.12 4.43 -29.00
C ASP A 578 7.10 3.37 -29.40
N VAL A 579 7.56 2.39 -30.17
CA VAL A 579 6.71 1.35 -30.76
C VAL A 579 6.64 0.17 -29.81
N ILE A 580 5.43 -0.20 -29.44
CA ILE A 580 5.16 -1.37 -28.63
C ILE A 580 4.79 -2.50 -29.59
N ASP A 581 5.63 -3.52 -29.69
CA ASP A 581 5.37 -4.73 -30.48
C ASP A 581 6.07 -5.96 -29.87
N SER A 582 6.03 -7.12 -30.53
CA SER A 582 6.63 -8.37 -30.05
C SER A 582 8.16 -8.33 -29.80
N SER A 583 8.84 -7.26 -30.19
CA SER A 583 10.27 -7.04 -29.94
C SER A 583 10.57 -6.14 -28.74
N ALA A 584 9.54 -5.60 -28.08
CA ALA A 584 9.66 -4.69 -26.95
C ALA A 584 10.54 -5.23 -25.82
N THR A 585 11.33 -4.34 -25.24
CA THR A 585 12.06 -4.58 -24.00
C THR A 585 11.67 -3.51 -22.99
N PHE A 586 12.05 -3.65 -21.72
CA PHE A 586 11.71 -2.64 -20.71
C PHE A 586 12.14 -1.22 -21.13
N LEU A 587 13.34 -1.06 -21.68
CA LEU A 587 13.83 0.23 -22.18
C LEU A 587 13.25 0.66 -23.54
N GLY A 588 12.70 -0.27 -24.33
CA GLY A 588 12.57 -0.13 -25.79
C GLY A 588 11.17 -0.26 -26.34
#